data_AF-A0AA96VTC3-F1
#
_entry.id   AF-A0AA96VTC3-F1
#
_cell.length_a   1.000
_cell.length_b   1.000
_cell.length_c   1.000
_cell.angle_alpha   90.00
_cell.angle_beta   90.00
_cell.angle_gamma   90.00
#
_symmetry.space_group_name_H-M   'P 1'
#
loop_
_entity.id
_entity.type
_entity.pdbx_description
1 polymer ?
#
loop_
_entity_poly.entity_id
_entity_poly.type
_entity_poly.pdbx_seq_one_letter_code
_entity_poly.pdbx_strand_id
1 'polypeptide(L)' 'MYVNQWMGHGFFMPWLILFPIICVILFVLMRGGRSCHSEPKEDDALEIARKRFARGEIDEVTFEKIKEKLSA' A
#
# COMPACT_ATOMS: atom_id res chain seq x y z
N MET A 1 28.71 24.92 -36.93
CA MET A 1 27.66 23.96 -36.53
C MET A 1 27.70 23.75 -35.01
N TYR A 2 27.21 24.69 -34.19
CA TYR A 2 27.09 24.49 -32.73
C TYR A 2 26.00 25.39 -32.11
N VAL A 3 24.83 25.49 -32.75
CA VAL A 3 23.75 26.38 -32.26
C VAL A 3 22.58 25.66 -31.60
N ASN A 4 22.67 24.34 -31.36
CA ASN A 4 21.58 23.55 -30.79
C ASN A 4 21.93 22.82 -29.49
N GLN A 5 22.85 23.36 -28.68
CA GLN A 5 23.21 22.74 -27.39
C GLN A 5 22.70 23.51 -26.15
N TRP A 6 22.12 24.69 -26.34
CA TRP A 6 21.70 25.57 -25.23
C TRP A 6 20.18 25.66 -25.03
N MET A 7 19.37 25.21 -25.99
CA MET A 7 17.91 25.30 -25.91
C MET A 7 17.23 24.09 -25.23
N GLY A 8 17.96 22.98 -25.02
CA GLY A 8 17.42 21.75 -24.41
C GLY A 8 17.74 21.58 -22.92
N HIS A 9 18.63 22.41 -22.36
CA HIS A 9 19.22 22.18 -21.04
C HIS A 9 18.47 22.88 -19.89
N GLY A 10 17.51 23.76 -20.19
CA GLY A 10 16.68 24.42 -19.18
C GLY A 10 15.40 23.66 -18.80
N PHE A 11 14.87 22.84 -19.71
CA PHE A 11 13.59 22.14 -19.52
C PHE A 11 13.76 20.72 -18.96
N PHE A 12 14.83 20.03 -19.33
CA PHE A 12 15.10 18.65 -18.89
C PHE A 12 15.82 18.54 -17.55
N MET A 13 16.58 19.56 -17.15
CA MET A 13 17.36 19.56 -15.91
C MET A 13 16.53 19.35 -14.63
N PRO A 14 15.39 20.04 -14.41
CA PRO A 14 14.60 19.81 -13.20
C PRO A 14 13.92 18.43 -13.21
N TRP A 15 13.52 17.93 -14.38
CA TRP A 15 12.85 16.63 -14.52
C TRP A 15 13.76 15.44 -14.16
N LEU A 16 15.07 15.57 -14.41
CA LEU A 16 16.06 14.53 -14.08
C LEU A 16 16.15 14.27 -12.57
N ILE A 17 15.89 15.28 -11.74
CA ILE A 17 15.88 15.18 -10.27
C ILE A 17 14.48 14.92 -9.73
N LEU A 18 13.44 15.51 -10.33
CA LEU A 18 12.04 15.33 -9.90
C LEU A 18 11.54 13.90 -10.14
N PHE A 19 11.90 13.30 -11.27
CA PHE A 19 11.48 11.95 -11.63
C PHE A 19 11.92 10.88 -10.62
N PRO A 20 13.21 10.78 -10.21
CA PRO A 20 13.61 9.80 -9.20
C PRO A 20 12.98 10.08 -7.84
N ILE A 21 12.74 11.35 -7.47
CA ILE A 21 12.06 11.69 -6.21
C ILE A 21 10.62 11.16 -6.22
N ILE A 22 9.87 11.40 -7.30
CA ILE A 22 8.50 10.87 -7.44
C ILE A 22 8.50 9.34 -7.48
N CYS A 23 9.43 8.72 -8.22
CA CYS A 23 9.57 7.27 -8.25
C CYS A 23 9.88 6.68 -6.87
N VAL A 24 10.73 7.32 -6.07
CA VAL A 24 11.05 6.88 -4.70
C VAL A 24 9.83 7.04 -3.79
N ILE A 25 9.10 8.16 -3.87
CA ILE A 25 7.87 8.36 -3.10
C ILE A 25 6.83 7.28 -3.45
N LEU A 26 6.58 7.04 -4.73
CA LEU A 26 5.68 5.99 -5.18
C LEU A 26 6.16 4.60 -4.76
N PHE A 27 7.46 4.31 -4.86
CA PHE A 27 8.03 3.05 -4.41
C PHE A 27 7.86 2.84 -2.91
N VAL A 28 8.08 3.87 -2.09
CA VAL A 28 7.86 3.82 -0.63
C VAL A 28 6.38 3.67 -0.30
N LEU A 29 5.48 4.35 -1.00
CA LEU A 29 4.02 4.19 -0.80
C LEU A 29 3.54 2.78 -1.21
N MET A 30 4.02 2.25 -2.34
CA MET A 30 3.69 0.88 -2.77
C MET A 30 4.31 -0.19 -1.86
N ARG A 31 5.48 0.08 -1.27
CA ARG A 31 6.14 -0.81 -0.32
C ARG A 31 5.57 -0.68 1.10
N GLY A 32 5.05 0.50 1.47
CA GLY A 32 4.41 0.82 2.74
C GLY A 32 3.02 0.19 2.91
N GLY A 33 2.37 -0.22 1.81
CA GLY A 33 1.16 -1.05 1.84
C GLY A 33 1.41 -2.55 2.09
N ARG A 34 2.69 -2.95 2.29
CA ARG A 34 3.11 -4.35 2.45
C ARG A 34 4.15 -4.56 3.55
N SER A 35 4.11 -3.75 4.61
CA SER A 35 4.70 -4.14 5.90
C SER A 35 3.59 -4.82 6.69
N CYS A 36 3.44 -6.14 6.51
CA CYS A 36 3.75 -7.12 7.54
C CYS A 36 3.11 -6.78 8.90
N HIS A 37 1.89 -7.26 9.10
CA HIS A 37 1.55 -7.91 10.37
C HIS A 37 1.47 -9.41 10.09
N SER A 38 2.64 -10.04 9.98
CA SER A 38 2.74 -11.48 10.23
C SER A 38 2.84 -11.66 11.74
N GLU A 39 1.69 -11.58 12.41
CA GLU A 39 1.48 -12.01 13.79
C GLU A 39 0.46 -13.17 13.75
N PRO A 40 0.52 -14.13 14.68
CA PRO A 40 0.54 -15.55 14.36
C PRO A 40 -0.86 -16.11 14.11
N LYS A 41 -1.29 -16.31 12.85
CA LYS A 41 -2.51 -17.06 12.45
C LYS A 41 -3.87 -16.52 12.96
N GLU A 42 -3.91 -15.87 14.12
CA GLU A 42 -5.09 -15.30 14.77
C GLU A 42 -5.51 -13.99 14.10
N ASP A 43 -4.56 -13.09 13.84
CA ASP A 43 -4.84 -11.85 13.13
C ASP A 43 -5.28 -12.09 11.68
N ASP A 44 -4.70 -13.08 10.99
CA ASP A 44 -5.15 -13.50 9.65
C ASP A 44 -6.62 -13.98 9.70
N ALA A 45 -6.98 -14.78 10.69
CA ALA A 45 -8.35 -15.29 10.83
C ALA A 45 -9.35 -14.17 11.17
N LEU A 46 -8.97 -13.24 12.04
CA LEU A 46 -9.76 -12.05 12.38
C LEU A 46 -9.91 -11.10 11.19
N GLU A 47 -8.86 -10.88 10.41
CA GLU A 47 -8.91 -10.05 9.20
C GLU A 47 -9.81 -10.66 8.13
N ILE A 48 -9.72 -11.99 7.92
CA ILE A 48 -10.60 -12.71 7.00
C ILE A 48 -12.06 -12.60 7.46
N ALA A 49 -12.34 -12.79 8.76
CA ALA A 49 -13.68 -12.63 9.31
C ALA A 49 -14.20 -11.20 9.09
N ARG A 50 -13.38 -10.18 9.38
CA ARG A 50 -13.74 -8.76 9.18
C ARG A 50 -14.05 -8.45 7.72
N LYS A 51 -13.27 -9.02 6.79
CA LYS A 51 -13.46 -8.83 5.35
C LYS A 51 -14.76 -9.46 4.85
N ARG A 52 -15.17 -10.61 5.39
CA ARG A 52 -16.46 -11.26 5.07
C ARG A 52 -17.65 -10.51 5.67
N PHE A 53 -17.49 -9.96 6.87
CA PHE A 53 -18.51 -9.09 7.48
C PHE A 53 -18.73 -7.83 6.65
N ALA A 54 -17.65 -7.16 6.21
CA ALA A 54 -17.74 -5.99 5.34
C ALA A 54 -18.39 -6.29 3.97
N ARG A 55 -18.34 -7.54 3.52
CA ARG A 55 -19.02 -8.01 2.30
C ARG A 55 -20.50 -8.38 2.53
N GLY A 56 -20.95 -8.43 3.79
CA GLY A 56 -22.29 -8.89 4.16
C GLY A 56 -22.49 -10.40 4.03
N GLU A 57 -21.41 -11.18 3.93
CA GLU A 57 -21.47 -12.65 3.83
C GLU A 57 -21.74 -13.31 5.18
N ILE A 58 -21.45 -12.61 6.28
CA ILE A 58 -21.69 -13.05 7.65
C ILE A 58 -22.39 -11.95 8.44
N ASP A 59 -23.27 -12.35 9.33
CA ASP A 59 -23.97 -11.46 10.26
C ASP A 59 -23.08 -11.05 11.45
N GLU A 60 -23.42 -9.93 12.10
CA GLU A 60 -22.72 -9.39 13.27
C GLU A 60 -22.61 -10.43 14.40
N VAL A 61 -23.67 -11.19 14.65
CA VAL A 61 -23.70 -12.25 15.68
C VAL A 61 -22.68 -13.35 15.36
N THR A 62 -22.48 -13.66 14.08
CA THR A 62 -21.53 -14.70 13.65
C THR A 62 -20.11 -14.17 13.73
N PHE A 63 -19.89 -12.91 13.36
CA PHE A 63 -18.59 -12.25 13.46
C PHE A 63 -18.12 -12.17 14.92
N GLU A 64 -19.01 -11.80 15.84
CA GLU A 64 -18.67 -11.69 17.27
C GLU A 64 -18.26 -13.03 17.88
N LYS A 65 -19.00 -14.12 17.57
CA LYS A 65 -18.63 -15.47 18.01
C LYS A 65 -17.26 -15.90 17.50
N ILE A 66 -16.93 -15.59 16.25
CA ILE A 66 -15.62 -15.92 15.66
C ILE A 66 -14.52 -15.12 16.35
N LYS A 67 -14.76 -13.83 16.62
CA LYS A 67 -13.84 -12.96 17.34
C LYS A 67 -13.55 -13.49 18.75
N GLU A 68 -14.58 -13.85 19.50
CA GLU A 68 -14.42 -14.42 20.86
C GLU A 68 -13.63 -15.74 20.84
N LYS A 69 -13.89 -16.60 19.84
CA LYS A 69 -13.19 -17.88 19.68
C LYS A 69 -11.73 -17.75 19.28
N LEU A 70 -11.37 -16.68 18.57
CA LEU A 70 -10.00 -16.43 18.12
C LEU A 70 -9.19 -15.62 19.14
N SER A 71 -9.85 -14.96 20.11
CA SER A 71 -9.18 -14.25 21.20
C SER A 71 -8.94 -15.09 22.46
N ALA A 72 -9.38 -16.35 22.47
CA ALA A 72 -9.37 -17.26 23.62
C ALA A 72 -8.45 -18.46 23.38
#